data_AF-A0A0U2XBA5-F1
#
_entry.id   AF-A0A0U2XBA5-F1
#
_cell.length_a   1.000
_cell.length_b   1.000
_cell.length_c   1.000
_cell.angle_alpha   90.00
_cell.angle_beta   90.00
_cell.angle_gamma   90.00
#
_symmetry.space_group_name_H-M   'P 1'
#
loop_
_entity.id
_entity.type
_entity.pdbx_description
1 polymer ?
#
loop_
_entity_poly.entity_id
_entity_poly.type
_entity_poly.pdbx_seq_one_letter_code
_entity_poly.pdbx_strand_id
1 'polypeptide(L)'
;MKKPVFWNSIAIYLLLYNNILLIISLIMALKTVVEGKSSFSADVWYQIFVFLIYIIVIAGLMTGGKKGYLVSVLFIPFIFLMYFYPPMMVSLFPKMIMLAFRVLELGSMVYLVISPESRAYIQNSNQKNE
;
A
#
# COMPACT_ATOMS: atom_id res chain seq x y z
N MET A 1 -19.79 7.13 15.26
CA MET A 1 -19.65 5.69 14.90
C MET A 1 -18.24 5.19 15.20
N LYS A 2 -18.09 3.90 15.51
CA LYS A 2 -16.78 3.22 15.52
C LYS A 2 -16.29 3.04 14.08
N LYS A 3 -14.98 3.09 13.88
CA LYS A 3 -14.34 2.86 12.58
C LYS A 3 -14.68 1.46 12.04
N PRO A 4 -15.01 1.30 10.75
CA PRO A 4 -15.31 -0.01 10.18
C PRO A 4 -14.11 -0.96 10.33
N VAL A 5 -14.36 -2.21 10.72
CA VAL A 5 -13.31 -3.22 10.93
C VAL A 5 -12.48 -3.43 9.67
N PHE A 6 -13.13 -3.35 8.51
CA PHE A 6 -12.53 -3.49 7.19
C PHE A 6 -11.33 -2.57 6.94
N TRP A 7 -11.36 -1.34 7.46
CA TRP A 7 -10.24 -0.39 7.32
C TRP A 7 -8.98 -0.88 8.04
N ASN A 8 -9.13 -1.47 9.22
CA ASN A 8 -8.02 -2.04 9.96
C ASN A 8 -7.51 -3.31 9.28
N SER A 9 -8.41 -4.14 8.74
CA SER A 9 -8.04 -5.35 8.00
C SER A 9 -7.19 -5.02 6.77
N ILE A 10 -7.57 -4.02 5.98
CA ILE A 10 -6.74 -3.54 4.85
C ILE A 10 -5.40 -3.01 5.35
N ALA A 11 -5.39 -2.18 6.40
CA ALA A 11 -4.15 -1.62 6.93
C ALA A 11 -3.16 -2.73 7.36
N ILE A 12 -3.65 -3.77 8.02
CA ILE A 12 -2.83 -4.93 8.44
C ILE A 12 -2.33 -5.71 7.21
N TYR A 13 -3.20 -5.96 6.23
CA TYR A 13 -2.80 -6.62 4.98
C TYR A 13 -1.69 -5.84 4.26
N LEU A 14 -1.86 -4.52 4.09
CA LEU A 14 -0.86 -3.67 3.47
C LEU A 14 0.43 -3.61 4.29
N LEU A 15 0.34 -3.63 5.63
CA LEU A 15 1.50 -3.67 6.50
C LEU A 15 2.30 -4.96 6.31
N LEU A 16 1.63 -6.11 6.24
CA LEU A 16 2.29 -7.39 5.96
C LEU A 16 2.95 -7.37 4.59
N TYR A 17 2.24 -6.90 3.57
CA TYR A 17 2.79 -6.75 2.21
C TYR A 17 4.01 -5.82 2.18
N ASN A 18 3.94 -4.70 2.89
CA ASN A 18 5.01 -3.71 2.99
C ASN A 18 6.26 -4.25 3.71
N ASN A 19 6.08 -5.12 4.71
CA ASN A 19 7.21 -5.79 5.37
C ASN A 19 7.93 -6.77 4.44
N ILE A 20 7.20 -7.50 3.59
CA ILE A 20 7.81 -8.37 2.58
C ILE A 20 8.65 -7.53 1.59
N LEU A 21 8.13 -6.37 1.16
CA LEU A 21 8.87 -5.43 0.31
C LEU A 21 10.16 -4.95 0.97
N LEU A 22 10.13 -4.67 2.28
CA LEU A 22 11.31 -4.22 3.01
C LEU A 22 12.39 -5.31 3.08
N ILE A 23 12.02 -6.55 3.42
CA ILE A 23 12.97 -7.67 3.48
C ILE A 23 13.69 -7.87 2.14
N ILE A 24 12.95 -7.81 1.03
CA ILE A 24 13.55 -8.01 -0.29
C ILE A 24 14.44 -6.83 -0.69
N SER A 25 14.07 -5.61 -0.32
CA SER A 25 14.93 -4.43 -0.50
C SER A 25 16.26 -4.60 0.24
N LEU A 26 16.23 -5.11 1.47
CA LEU A 26 17.42 -5.37 2.28
C LEU A 26 18.31 -6.44 1.63
N ILE A 27 17.74 -7.52 1.10
CA ILE A 27 18.49 -8.57 0.39
C ILE A 27 19.20 -7.99 -0.84
N MET A 28 18.52 -7.14 -1.63
CA MET A 28 19.13 -6.52 -2.81
C MET A 28 20.20 -5.49 -2.46
N ALA A 29 19.98 -4.71 -1.41
CA ALA A 29 20.98 -3.78 -0.91
C ALA A 29 22.23 -4.53 -0.43
N LEU A 30 22.06 -5.62 0.33
CA LEU A 30 23.16 -6.46 0.79
C LEU A 30 23.93 -7.08 -0.38
N LYS A 31 23.22 -7.59 -1.40
CA LYS A 31 23.85 -8.12 -2.63
C LYS A 31 24.72 -7.05 -3.31
N THR A 32 24.22 -5.82 -3.42
CA THR A 32 24.95 -4.70 -4.04
C THR A 32 26.22 -4.35 -3.27
N VAL A 33 26.16 -4.39 -1.94
CA VAL A 33 27.31 -4.17 -1.05
C VAL A 33 28.34 -5.30 -1.19
N VAL A 34 27.89 -6.56 -1.22
CA VAL A 34 28.77 -7.73 -1.41
C VAL A 34 29.46 -7.72 -2.78
N GLU A 35 28.79 -7.21 -3.81
CA GLU A 35 29.37 -7.03 -5.15
C GLU A 35 30.37 -5.85 -5.25
N GLY A 36 30.60 -5.09 -4.17
CA GLY A 36 31.57 -4.00 -4.14
C GLY A 36 31.15 -2.75 -4.92
N LYS A 37 29.85 -2.59 -5.21
CA LYS A 37 29.34 -1.40 -5.92
C LYS A 37 29.24 -0.21 -4.96
N SER A 38 29.68 0.96 -5.41
CA SER A 38 29.65 2.21 -4.63
C SER A 38 28.29 2.89 -4.57
N SER A 39 27.29 2.41 -5.33
CA SER A 39 25.95 2.99 -5.40
C SER A 39 24.88 1.91 -5.49
N PHE A 40 23.71 2.21 -4.92
CA PHE A 40 22.51 1.39 -5.06
C PHE A 40 21.89 1.60 -6.44
N SER A 41 21.40 0.52 -7.06
CA SER A 41 20.71 0.60 -8.35
C SER A 41 19.40 1.39 -8.23
N ALA A 42 18.93 1.92 -9.36
CA ALA A 42 17.66 2.64 -9.44
C ALA A 42 16.47 1.82 -8.89
N ASP A 43 16.57 0.49 -8.95
CA ASP A 43 15.52 -0.42 -8.47
C ASP A 43 15.40 -0.44 -6.95
N VAL A 44 16.53 -0.32 -6.22
CA VAL A 44 16.53 -0.22 -4.76
C VAL A 44 15.86 1.07 -4.33
N TRP A 45 16.17 2.19 -5.01
CA TRP A 45 15.51 3.48 -4.77
C TRP A 45 14.02 3.45 -5.11
N TYR A 46 13.66 2.81 -6.22
CA TYR A 46 12.26 2.60 -6.57
C TYR A 46 11.52 1.83 -5.48
N GLN A 47 12.13 0.77 -4.92
CA GLN A 47 11.51 -0.02 -3.87
C GLN A 47 11.37 0.74 -2.55
N ILE A 48 12.34 1.59 -2.19
CA ILE A 48 12.25 2.50 -1.04
C ILE A 48 11.10 3.51 -1.24
N PHE A 49 10.96 4.08 -2.44
CA PHE A 49 9.88 5.00 -2.75
C PHE A 49 8.50 4.35 -2.62
N VAL A 50 8.35 3.14 -3.18
CA VAL A 50 7.13 2.34 -3.05
C VAL A 50 6.81 2.09 -1.58
N PHE A 51 7.81 1.66 -0.79
CA PHE A 51 7.66 1.41 0.63
C PHE A 51 7.14 2.63 1.42
N LEU A 52 7.67 3.82 1.13
CA LEU A 52 7.22 5.06 1.76
C LEU A 52 5.75 5.37 1.46
N ILE A 53 5.30 5.13 0.23
CA ILE A 53 3.89 5.34 -0.14
C ILE A 53 2.97 4.38 0.62
N TYR A 54 3.35 3.10 0.73
CA TYR A 54 2.58 2.13 1.53
C TYR A 54 2.47 2.56 3.00
N ILE A 55 3.54 3.08 3.62
CA ILE A 55 3.49 3.59 5.00
C ILE A 55 2.47 4.73 5.14
N ILE A 56 2.49 5.69 4.22
CA ILE A 56 1.56 6.84 4.25
C ILE A 56 0.12 6.35 4.19
N VAL A 57 -0.14 5.35 3.35
CA VAL A 57 -1.48 4.77 3.16
C VAL A 57 -1.93 3.99 4.38
N ILE A 58 -1.04 3.18 4.95
CA ILE A 58 -1.30 2.46 6.21
C ILE A 58 -1.61 3.45 7.33
N ALA A 59 -0.81 4.51 7.48
CA ALA A 59 -1.02 5.54 8.48
C ALA A 59 -2.36 6.27 8.27
N GLY A 60 -2.72 6.60 7.02
CA GLY A 60 -4.02 7.17 6.66
C GLY A 60 -5.16 6.23 7.01
N LEU A 61 -5.05 4.95 6.66
CA LEU A 61 -6.05 3.95 7.00
C LEU A 61 -6.18 3.76 8.50
N MET A 62 -5.08 3.70 9.26
CA MET A 62 -5.07 3.52 10.72
C MET A 62 -5.70 4.71 11.45
N THR A 63 -5.34 5.93 11.06
CA THR A 63 -5.91 7.18 11.61
C THR A 63 -7.40 7.33 11.26
N GLY A 64 -7.82 6.88 10.08
CA GLY A 64 -9.21 6.90 9.67
C GLY A 64 -9.74 8.29 9.33
N GLY A 65 -11.07 8.45 9.40
CA GLY A 65 -11.78 9.68 9.06
C GLY A 65 -11.58 10.15 7.61
N LYS A 66 -11.82 11.46 7.38
CA LYS A 66 -11.75 12.09 6.06
C LYS A 66 -10.35 12.03 5.44
N LYS A 67 -9.30 12.17 6.26
CA LYS A 67 -7.90 12.12 5.80
C LYS A 67 -7.53 10.72 5.29
N GLY A 68 -7.89 9.67 6.04
CA GLY A 68 -7.66 8.29 5.62
C GLY A 68 -8.39 7.94 4.33
N TYR A 69 -9.64 8.37 4.18
CA TYR A 69 -10.40 8.17 2.94
C TYR A 69 -9.73 8.82 1.73
N LEU A 70 -9.27 10.06 1.87
CA LEU A 70 -8.65 10.81 0.78
C LEU A 70 -7.34 10.15 0.35
N VAL A 71 -6.54 9.68 1.32
CA VAL A 71 -5.32 8.90 1.04
C VAL A 71 -5.64 7.59 0.33
N SER A 72 -6.70 6.87 0.72
CA SER A 72 -7.13 5.64 0.02
C SER A 72 -7.54 5.90 -1.43
N VAL A 73 -8.24 7.01 -1.70
CA VAL A 73 -8.62 7.38 -3.07
C VAL A 73 -7.38 7.69 -3.91
N LEU A 74 -6.41 8.43 -3.37
CA LEU A 74 -5.14 8.73 -4.02
C LEU A 74 -4.27 7.48 -4.23
N PHE A 75 -4.49 6.42 -3.45
CA PHE A 75 -3.76 5.17 -3.58
C PHE A 75 -4.22 4.30 -4.76
N ILE A 76 -5.46 4.44 -5.22
CA ILE A 76 -5.98 3.69 -6.38
C ILE A 76 -5.12 3.86 -7.64
N PRO A 77 -4.79 5.08 -8.11
CA PRO A 77 -3.91 5.25 -9.27
C PRO A 77 -2.49 4.72 -9.00
N PHE A 78 -2.03 4.73 -7.75
CA PHE A 78 -0.74 4.15 -7.39
C PHE A 78 -0.73 2.62 -7.54
N ILE A 79 -1.80 1.91 -7.15
CA ILE A 79 -1.95 0.46 -7.41
C ILE A 79 -1.89 0.17 -8.91
N PHE A 80 -2.50 1.04 -9.73
CA PHE A 80 -2.48 0.90 -11.19
C PHE A 80 -1.08 1.09 -11.76
N LEU A 81 -0.33 2.11 -11.31
CA LEU A 81 1.07 2.30 -11.69
C LEU A 81 1.95 1.10 -11.31
N MET A 82 1.73 0.55 -10.11
CA MET A 82 2.43 -0.62 -9.58
C MET A 82 2.09 -1.92 -10.31
N TYR A 83 1.02 -1.96 -11.11
CA TYR A 83 0.73 -3.08 -12.00
C TYR A 83 1.64 -3.07 -13.24
N PHE A 84 1.85 -1.91 -13.86
CA PHE A 84 2.71 -1.76 -15.04
C PHE A 84 4.20 -1.71 -14.69
N TYR A 85 4.53 -1.12 -13.54
CA TYR A 85 5.89 -1.02 -13.02
C TYR A 85 5.96 -1.71 -11.67
N PRO A 86 5.97 -3.04 -11.64
CA PRO A 86 5.88 -3.74 -10.38
C PRO A 86 7.28 -3.82 -9.73
N PRO A 87 7.43 -3.62 -8.40
CA PRO A 87 8.73 -3.60 -7.72
C PRO A 87 9.49 -4.91 -7.86
N MET A 88 10.82 -4.87 -7.80
CA MET A 88 11.71 -5.93 -8.31
C MET A 88 11.49 -7.35 -7.71
N MET A 89 10.76 -7.50 -6.60
CA MET A 89 10.05 -8.73 -6.18
C MET A 89 9.46 -9.56 -7.32
N VAL A 90 9.07 -8.87 -8.39
CA VAL A 90 8.29 -9.35 -9.52
C VAL A 90 9.08 -10.25 -10.46
N SER A 91 10.40 -10.10 -10.50
CA SER A 91 11.25 -11.05 -11.23
C SER A 91 11.36 -12.40 -10.50
N LEU A 92 11.09 -12.43 -9.19
CA LEU A 92 11.25 -13.60 -8.33
C LEU A 92 9.93 -14.39 -8.10
N PHE A 93 8.76 -13.79 -8.37
CA PHE A 93 7.45 -14.45 -8.21
C PHE A 93 6.72 -14.67 -9.55
N PRO A 94 5.90 -15.74 -9.67
CA PRO A 94 5.05 -15.94 -10.84
C PRO A 94 4.13 -14.73 -11.07
N LYS A 95 4.14 -14.18 -12.31
CA LYS A 95 3.33 -13.00 -12.71
C LYS A 95 1.84 -13.12 -12.36
N MET A 96 1.30 -14.33 -12.36
CA MET A 96 -0.10 -14.64 -11.99
C MET A 96 -0.43 -14.35 -10.53
N ILE A 97 0.49 -14.68 -9.61
CA ILE A 97 0.29 -14.48 -8.16
C ILE A 97 0.27 -12.98 -7.84
N MET A 98 1.12 -12.22 -8.51
CA MET A 98 1.20 -10.78 -8.38
C MET A 98 -0.03 -10.06 -8.92
N LEU A 99 -0.55 -10.49 -10.07
CA LEU A 99 -1.81 -9.97 -10.59
C LEU A 99 -2.93 -10.18 -9.57
N ALA A 100 -3.00 -11.36 -8.94
CA ALA A 100 -4.00 -11.65 -7.91
C ALA A 100 -3.90 -10.69 -6.70
N PHE A 101 -2.68 -10.41 -6.21
CA PHE A 101 -2.48 -9.42 -5.14
C PHE A 101 -2.91 -8.01 -5.56
N ARG A 102 -2.63 -7.58 -6.79
CA ARG A 102 -3.05 -6.26 -7.31
C ARG A 102 -4.56 -6.14 -7.47
N VAL A 103 -5.20 -7.20 -7.95
CA VAL A 103 -6.67 -7.25 -8.06
C VAL A 103 -7.31 -7.19 -6.68
N LEU A 104 -6.75 -7.89 -5.68
CA LEU A 104 -7.21 -7.82 -4.29
C LEU A 104 -7.03 -6.42 -3.68
N GLU A 105 -5.86 -5.79 -3.87
CA GLU A 105 -5.61 -4.41 -3.43
C GLU A 105 -6.59 -3.42 -4.07
N LEU A 106 -6.77 -3.51 -5.38
CA LEU A 106 -7.66 -2.60 -6.11
C LEU A 106 -9.12 -2.83 -5.70
N GLY A 107 -9.56 -4.08 -5.63
CA GLY A 107 -10.91 -4.44 -5.19
C GLY A 107 -11.19 -3.99 -3.75
N SER A 108 -10.23 -4.16 -2.85
CA SER A 108 -10.38 -3.73 -1.45
C SER A 108 -10.43 -2.21 -1.28
N MET A 109 -9.60 -1.46 -2.03
CA MET A 109 -9.65 0.00 -2.03
C MET A 109 -10.94 0.54 -2.65
N VAL A 110 -11.38 -0.04 -3.77
CA VAL A 110 -12.65 0.32 -4.41
C VAL A 110 -13.82 0.03 -3.46
N TYR A 111 -13.83 -1.12 -2.80
CA TYR A 111 -14.84 -1.44 -1.80
C TYR A 111 -14.80 -0.46 -0.61
N LEU A 112 -13.62 -0.09 -0.12
CA LEU A 112 -13.48 0.92 0.94
C LEU A 112 -14.11 2.26 0.52
N VAL A 113 -13.93 2.67 -0.74
CA VAL A 113 -14.47 3.94 -1.26
C VAL A 113 -15.99 3.89 -1.49
N ILE A 114 -16.52 2.77 -1.98
CA ILE A 114 -17.92 2.65 -2.37
C ILE A 114 -18.82 2.17 -1.22
N SER A 115 -18.27 1.42 -0.26
CA SER A 115 -19.06 0.78 0.79
C SER A 115 -19.91 1.77 1.59
N PRO A 116 -21.20 1.44 1.83
CA PRO A 116 -22.11 2.30 2.57
C PRO A 116 -21.63 2.52 4.01
N GLU A 117 -20.97 1.52 4.61
CA GLU A 117 -20.37 1.64 5.95
C GLU A 117 -19.28 2.71 6.02
N SER A 118 -18.39 2.74 5.01
CA SER A 118 -17.32 3.74 4.95
C SER A 118 -17.88 5.13 4.68
N ARG A 119 -18.88 5.25 3.80
CA ARG A 119 -19.57 6.52 3.52
C ARG A 119 -20.32 7.07 4.74
N ALA A 120 -21.06 6.21 5.45
CA ALA A 120 -21.78 6.57 6.67
C ALA A 120 -20.81 6.96 7.80
N TYR A 121 -19.67 6.29 7.92
CA TYR A 121 -18.62 6.66 8.87
C TYR A 121 -18.03 8.05 8.56
N ILE A 122 -17.80 8.38 7.29
CA ILE A 122 -17.27 9.70 6.89
C ILE A 122 -18.29 10.81 7.12
N GLN A 123 -19.56 10.61 6.73
CA GLN A 123 -20.62 11.61 6.95
C GLN A 123 -20.79 11.93 8.44
N ASN A 124 -20.83 10.90 9.29
CA ASN A 124 -20.91 11.08 10.74
C ASN A 124 -19.62 11.63 11.37
N SER A 125 -18.46 11.39 10.77
CA SER A 125 -17.19 11.98 11.22
C SER A 125 -17.12 13.48 10.95
N ASN A 126 -17.82 13.99 9.94
CA ASN A 126 -17.92 15.43 9.69
C ASN A 126 -18.85 16.11 10.72
N GLN A 127 -19.99 15.49 11.07
CA GLN A 127 -20.93 16.04 12.05
C GLN A 127 -20.37 16.13 13.48
N LYS A 128 -19.30 15.39 13.79
CA LYS A 128 -18.67 15.41 15.12
C LYS A 128 -17.59 16.51 15.28
N ASN A 129 -17.25 17.18 14.18
CA ASN A 129 -16.26 18.26 14.11
C ASN A 129 -16.90 19.64 13.85
N GLU A 130 -18.23 19.71 13.73
CA GLU A 130 -19.03 20.93 13.92
C GLU A 130 -19.49 21.00 15.37
#